data_AF-A0A7Y2G0T6-F1
#
_entry.id   AF-A0A7Y2G0T6-F1
#
_cell.length_a   1.000
_cell.length_b   1.000
_cell.length_c   1.000
_cell.angle_alpha   90.00
_cell.angle_beta   90.00
_cell.angle_gamma   90.00
#
_symmetry.space_group_name_H-M   'P 1'
#
loop_
_entity.id
_entity.type
_entity.pdbx_description
1 polymer ?
#
loop_
_entity_poly.entity_id
_entity_poly.type
_entity_poly.pdbx_seq_one_letter_code
_entity_poly.pdbx_strand_id
1 'polypeptide(L)'
;VLAHMRELAETQLVNVHRLDFLTGQLLIHLPVTLFWMGGLLWLFRKKQGRYRLLAATFVFVVLLLVVLRGKSYYTLGAYPMLFAAAGVWLETVHGAVRWSLALLALVLGVLVSPFSTPYLPVDSMISYGQSFVERTGVDGPLVWETGVRHDLPQDYADMLGWQELAELARVAFTEAGDSANTAIFAENYGQAGAIEYYGRARGIPDVISFADSYRLWAPDSLPRTISTLVYVTEDPGSVFDDLFGTSRIVGRVENEHARERGTQVLLMTEPDSTARDFYARVAARIKADFSGGD
;
A
#
# COMPACT_ATOMS: atom_id res chain seq x y z
N VAL A 1 -17.72 -7.20 -1.03
CA VAL A 1 -16.61 -8.17 -0.82
C VAL A 1 -16.25 -8.92 -2.08
N LEU A 2 -17.19 -9.63 -2.75
CA LEU A 2 -16.86 -10.44 -3.94
C LEU A 2 -16.35 -9.62 -5.13
N ALA A 3 -16.97 -8.47 -5.44
CA ALA A 3 -16.51 -7.58 -6.51
C ALA A 3 -15.07 -7.07 -6.27
N HIS A 4 -14.78 -6.61 -5.05
CA HIS A 4 -13.45 -6.18 -4.65
C HIS A 4 -12.40 -7.31 -4.71
N MET A 5 -12.75 -8.52 -4.27
CA MET A 5 -11.83 -9.67 -4.38
C MET A 5 -11.54 -10.06 -5.83
N ARG A 6 -12.50 -9.85 -6.75
CA ARG A 6 -12.31 -10.07 -8.18
C ARG A 6 -11.38 -9.02 -8.79
N GLU A 7 -11.59 -7.74 -8.48
CA GLU A 7 -10.72 -6.63 -8.89
C GLU A 7 -9.27 -6.86 -8.42
N LEU A 8 -9.09 -7.20 -7.14
CA LEU A 8 -7.78 -7.55 -6.58
C LEU A 8 -7.14 -8.74 -7.30
N ALA A 9 -7.91 -9.79 -7.57
CA ALA A 9 -7.41 -10.98 -8.26
C ALA A 9 -6.97 -10.69 -9.70
N GLU A 10 -7.67 -9.80 -10.41
CA GLU A 10 -7.40 -9.45 -11.81
C GLU A 10 -6.24 -8.43 -11.96
N THR A 11 -6.00 -7.59 -10.95
CA THR A 11 -5.04 -6.46 -11.06
C THR A 11 -3.83 -6.56 -10.14
N GLN A 12 -4.01 -6.98 -8.87
CA GLN A 12 -2.96 -6.88 -7.84
C GLN A 12 -2.38 -8.23 -7.41
N LEU A 13 -3.19 -9.29 -7.38
CA LEU A 13 -2.78 -10.60 -6.87
C LEU A 13 -2.27 -11.55 -7.96
N VAL A 14 -2.24 -11.08 -9.21
CA VAL A 14 -1.81 -11.89 -10.37
C VAL A 14 -0.37 -12.37 -10.23
N ASN A 15 0.49 -11.56 -9.61
CA ASN A 15 1.90 -11.83 -9.39
C ASN A 15 2.19 -12.57 -8.07
N VAL A 16 1.17 -12.83 -7.24
CA VAL A 16 1.37 -13.52 -5.96
C VAL A 16 1.40 -15.02 -6.19
N HIS A 17 2.61 -15.60 -6.24
CA HIS A 17 2.76 -17.04 -6.25
C HIS A 17 2.54 -17.62 -4.84
N ARG A 18 1.91 -18.79 -4.79
CA ARG A 18 1.59 -19.46 -3.50
C ARG A 18 2.83 -19.81 -2.69
N LEU A 19 3.94 -20.12 -3.38
CA LEU A 19 5.21 -20.38 -2.71
C LEU A 19 5.78 -19.10 -2.11
N ASP A 20 5.69 -17.98 -2.82
CA ASP A 20 6.14 -16.65 -2.34
C ASP A 20 5.31 -16.19 -1.13
N PHE A 21 4.03 -16.54 -1.08
CA PHE A 21 3.20 -16.33 0.10
C PHE A 21 3.75 -17.07 1.33
N LEU A 22 4.08 -18.36 1.17
CA LEU A 22 4.56 -19.22 2.26
C LEU A 22 5.97 -18.83 2.72
N THR A 23 6.87 -18.51 1.79
CA THR A 23 8.20 -17.98 2.14
C THR A 23 8.06 -16.60 2.79
N GLY A 24 7.12 -15.79 2.32
CA GLY A 24 6.76 -14.50 2.92
C GLY A 24 6.38 -14.61 4.40
N GLN A 25 5.68 -15.68 4.82
CA GLN A 25 5.34 -15.93 6.23
C GLN A 25 6.58 -16.10 7.13
N LEU A 26 7.67 -16.64 6.57
CA LEU A 26 8.95 -16.79 7.27
C LEU A 26 9.76 -15.49 7.22
N LEU A 27 9.75 -14.79 6.09
CA LEU A 27 10.54 -13.58 5.86
C LEU A 27 10.01 -12.38 6.65
N ILE A 28 8.69 -12.14 6.63
CA ILE A 28 8.06 -11.03 7.36
C ILE A 28 8.24 -11.16 8.89
N HIS A 29 8.48 -12.38 9.37
CA HIS A 29 8.73 -12.69 10.77
C HIS A 29 10.14 -13.21 11.02
N LEU A 30 11.09 -12.99 10.11
CA LEU A 30 12.43 -13.62 10.16
C LEU A 30 13.08 -13.58 11.56
N PRO A 31 13.08 -12.46 12.30
CA PRO A 31 13.69 -12.41 13.63
C PRO A 31 13.03 -13.34 14.65
N VAL A 32 11.73 -13.58 14.50
CA VAL A 32 10.89 -14.31 15.47
C VAL A 32 10.33 -15.60 14.90
N THR A 33 10.88 -16.11 13.79
CA THR A 33 10.34 -17.30 13.12
C THR A 33 10.34 -18.53 14.01
N LEU A 34 11.44 -18.78 14.72
CA LEU A 34 11.54 -19.89 15.66
C LEU A 34 10.57 -19.76 16.84
N PHE A 35 10.18 -18.54 17.21
CA PHE A 35 9.28 -18.27 18.32
C PHE A 35 7.85 -18.63 17.95
N TRP A 36 7.31 -18.09 16.85
CA TRP A 36 5.95 -18.43 16.44
C TRP A 36 5.82 -19.90 16.04
N MET A 37 6.86 -20.50 15.44
CA MET A 37 6.89 -21.95 15.17
C MET A 37 6.86 -22.76 16.47
N GLY A 38 7.66 -22.36 17.48
CA GLY A 38 7.65 -22.98 18.80
C GLY A 38 6.27 -22.89 19.47
N GLY A 39 5.63 -21.72 19.41
CA GLY A 39 4.26 -21.50 19.88
C GLY A 39 3.24 -22.38 19.15
N LEU A 40 3.29 -22.43 17.82
CA LEU A 40 2.41 -23.26 17.00
C LEU A 40 2.55 -24.75 17.33
N LEU A 41 3.79 -25.26 17.42
CA LEU A 41 4.06 -26.65 17.78
C LEU A 41 3.62 -26.96 19.21
N TRP A 42 3.76 -26.01 20.14
CA TRP A 42 3.31 -26.16 21.52
C TRP A 42 1.79 -26.31 21.61
N LEU A 43 1.02 -25.56 20.82
CA LEU A 43 -0.45 -25.64 20.76
C LEU A 43 -0.96 -27.01 20.29
N PHE A 44 -0.21 -27.73 19.46
CA PHE A 44 -0.59 -29.07 18.99
C PHE A 44 -0.30 -30.20 20.00
N ARG A 45 0.46 -29.95 21.06
CA ARG A 45 0.79 -30.98 22.06
C ARG A 45 -0.47 -31.51 22.75
N LYS A 46 -0.50 -32.82 23.04
CA LYS A 46 -1.67 -33.51 23.65
C LYS A 46 -2.18 -32.83 24.94
N LYS A 47 -1.26 -32.34 25.78
CA LYS A 47 -1.59 -31.65 27.04
C LYS A 47 -2.28 -30.29 26.85
N GLN A 48 -2.19 -29.69 25.66
CA GLN A 48 -2.72 -28.36 25.34
C GLN A 48 -4.02 -28.41 24.53
N GLY A 49 -4.75 -29.53 24.61
CA GLY A 49 -5.96 -29.77 23.81
C GLY A 49 -6.97 -28.61 23.80
N ARG A 50 -7.10 -27.90 24.92
CA ARG A 50 -7.98 -26.72 25.05
C ARG A 50 -7.62 -25.53 24.15
N TYR A 51 -6.36 -25.42 23.73
CA TYR A 51 -5.85 -24.29 22.93
C TYR A 51 -5.66 -24.62 21.45
N ARG A 52 -5.95 -25.86 21.03
CA ARG A 52 -5.78 -26.30 19.64
C ARG A 52 -6.60 -25.50 18.64
N LEU A 53 -7.71 -24.90 19.08
CA LEU A 53 -8.52 -24.03 18.24
C LEU A 53 -7.69 -22.85 17.71
N LEU A 54 -6.76 -22.28 18.50
CA LEU A 54 -5.89 -21.20 18.04
C LEU A 54 -4.98 -21.63 16.89
N ALA A 55 -4.35 -22.81 17.02
CA ALA A 55 -3.52 -23.37 15.95
C ALA A 55 -4.35 -23.72 14.71
N ALA A 56 -5.55 -24.29 14.89
CA ALA A 56 -6.46 -24.58 13.79
C ALA A 56 -6.91 -23.31 13.06
N THR A 57 -7.23 -22.24 13.79
CA THR A 57 -7.57 -20.93 13.22
C THR A 57 -6.40 -20.37 12.43
N PHE A 58 -5.17 -20.43 12.95
CA PHE A 58 -3.98 -19.97 12.22
C PHE A 58 -3.82 -20.71 10.89
N VAL A 59 -3.85 -22.05 10.94
CA VAL A 59 -3.71 -22.90 9.75
C VAL A 59 -4.85 -22.61 8.77
N PHE A 60 -6.08 -22.45 9.26
CA PHE A 60 -7.22 -22.11 8.42
C PHE A 60 -7.04 -20.77 7.70
N VAL A 61 -6.61 -19.71 8.41
CA VAL A 61 -6.35 -18.38 7.81
C VAL A 61 -5.24 -18.45 6.76
N VAL A 62 -4.14 -19.15 7.06
CA VAL A 62 -3.04 -19.36 6.10
C VAL A 62 -3.52 -20.10 4.86
N LEU A 63 -4.26 -21.21 5.01
CA LEU A 63 -4.79 -21.97 3.89
C LEU A 63 -5.77 -21.14 3.06
N LEU A 64 -6.64 -20.38 3.71
CA LEU A 64 -7.58 -19.48 3.04
C LEU A 64 -6.84 -18.46 2.18
N LEU A 65 -5.81 -17.81 2.71
CA LEU A 65 -5.04 -16.80 1.98
C LEU A 65 -4.17 -17.42 0.86
N VAL A 66 -3.65 -18.63 1.03
CA VAL A 66 -2.98 -19.37 -0.06
C VAL A 66 -3.95 -19.65 -1.22
N VAL A 67 -5.18 -20.06 -0.91
CA VAL A 67 -6.22 -20.34 -1.92
C VAL A 67 -6.62 -19.06 -2.65
N LEU A 68 -6.83 -17.97 -1.89
CA LEU A 68 -7.24 -16.66 -2.42
C LEU A 68 -6.09 -15.83 -3.00
N ARG A 69 -4.86 -16.34 -2.98
CA ARG A 69 -3.63 -15.61 -3.39
C ARG A 69 -3.47 -14.26 -2.68
N GLY A 70 -3.83 -14.20 -1.40
CA GLY A 70 -3.69 -12.98 -0.60
C GLY A 70 -2.23 -12.56 -0.45
N LYS A 71 -1.97 -11.26 -0.23
CA LYS A 71 -0.63 -10.76 0.06
C LYS A 71 -0.13 -11.31 1.41
N SER A 72 1.18 -11.55 1.53
CA SER A 72 1.77 -12.21 2.69
C SER A 72 1.46 -11.53 4.02
N TYR A 73 1.32 -10.21 4.04
CA TYR A 73 1.04 -9.44 5.26
C TYR A 73 -0.43 -9.52 5.73
N TYR A 74 -1.35 -10.08 4.94
CA TYR A 74 -2.74 -10.26 5.37
C TYR A 74 -2.88 -11.24 6.54
N THR A 75 -1.87 -12.07 6.80
CA THR A 75 -1.83 -12.98 7.96
C THR A 75 -1.40 -12.32 9.27
N LEU A 76 -0.89 -11.08 9.26
CA LEU A 76 -0.28 -10.44 10.43
C LEU A 76 -1.20 -10.44 11.66
N GLY A 77 -2.52 -10.26 11.46
CA GLY A 77 -3.51 -10.31 12.54
C GLY A 77 -3.65 -11.68 13.22
N ALA A 78 -3.19 -12.77 12.61
CA ALA A 78 -3.25 -14.12 13.14
C ALA A 78 -2.01 -14.50 13.97
N TYR A 79 -0.90 -13.77 13.87
CA TYR A 79 0.35 -14.08 14.60
C TYR A 79 0.33 -13.80 16.11
N PRO A 80 -0.39 -12.80 16.65
CA PRO A 80 -0.40 -12.53 18.10
C PRO A 80 -0.72 -13.75 18.97
N MET A 81 -1.65 -14.62 18.55
CA MET A 81 -1.97 -15.85 19.29
C MET A 81 -0.79 -16.86 19.30
N LEU A 82 0.01 -16.89 18.24
CA LEU A 82 1.20 -17.74 18.19
C LEU A 82 2.33 -17.18 19.06
N PHE A 83 2.50 -15.86 19.10
CA PHE A 83 3.47 -15.23 20.01
C PHE A 83 3.10 -15.41 21.48
N ALA A 84 1.82 -15.34 21.82
CA ALA A 84 1.35 -15.68 23.17
C ALA A 84 1.70 -17.13 23.55
N ALA A 85 1.43 -18.09 22.64
CA ALA A 85 1.82 -19.48 22.83
C ALA A 85 3.35 -19.67 22.89
N ALA A 86 4.11 -18.89 22.12
CA ALA A 86 5.57 -18.91 22.12
C ALA A 86 6.14 -18.50 23.48
N GLY A 87 5.54 -17.51 24.15
CA GLY A 87 5.90 -17.12 25.51
C GLY A 87 5.82 -18.29 26.49
N VAL A 88 4.73 -19.05 26.46
CA VAL A 88 4.55 -20.25 27.30
C VAL A 88 5.49 -21.37 26.89
N TRP A 89 5.73 -21.55 25.60
CA TRP A 89 6.70 -22.54 25.10
C TRP A 89 8.12 -22.22 25.59
N LEU A 90 8.53 -20.95 25.60
CA LEU A 90 9.85 -20.53 26.07
C LEU A 90 10.09 -20.82 27.56
N GLU A 91 9.05 -20.91 28.40
CA GLU A 91 9.20 -21.34 29.79
C GLU A 91 9.73 -22.78 29.90
N THR A 92 9.55 -23.58 28.85
CA THR A 92 10.08 -24.96 28.79
C THR A 92 11.50 -25.04 28.23
N VAL A 93 12.03 -23.93 27.70
CA VAL A 93 13.38 -23.83 27.14
C VAL A 93 14.30 -23.19 28.19
N HIS A 94 15.40 -23.87 28.51
CA HIS A 94 16.24 -23.52 29.66
C HIS A 94 17.66 -23.12 29.25
N GLY A 95 18.32 -22.38 30.15
CA GLY A 95 19.75 -22.09 30.08
C GLY A 95 20.19 -21.38 28.80
N ALA A 96 21.32 -21.80 28.27
CA ALA A 96 21.96 -21.19 27.11
C ALA A 96 21.04 -21.14 25.87
N VAL A 97 20.23 -22.18 25.64
CA VAL A 97 19.36 -22.25 24.44
C VAL A 97 18.36 -21.10 24.39
N ARG A 98 17.72 -20.76 25.53
CA ARG A 98 16.76 -19.65 25.60
C ARG A 98 17.42 -18.33 25.24
N TRP A 99 18.62 -18.08 25.77
CA TRP A 99 19.37 -16.87 25.52
C TRP A 99 19.93 -16.81 24.10
N SER A 100 20.35 -17.95 23.54
CA SER A 100 20.74 -18.04 22.13
C SER A 100 19.60 -17.72 21.18
N LEU A 101 18.38 -18.20 21.45
CA LEU A 101 17.19 -17.83 20.66
C LEU A 101 16.89 -16.33 20.74
N ALA A 102 16.96 -15.75 21.94
CA ALA A 102 16.75 -14.31 22.14
C ALA A 102 17.82 -13.47 21.44
N LEU A 103 19.10 -13.86 21.56
CA LEU A 103 20.20 -13.19 20.89
C LEU A 103 20.09 -13.30 19.36
N LEU A 104 19.73 -14.47 18.85
CA LEU A 104 19.50 -14.68 17.42
C LEU A 104 18.37 -13.78 16.92
N ALA A 105 17.24 -13.72 17.63
CA ALA A 105 16.15 -12.84 17.29
C ALA A 105 16.56 -11.36 17.30
N LEU A 106 17.35 -10.94 18.30
CA LEU A 106 17.86 -9.59 18.38
C LEU A 106 18.78 -9.27 17.20
N VAL A 107 19.75 -10.14 16.89
CA VAL A 107 20.70 -9.95 15.80
C VAL A 107 19.98 -9.89 14.46
N LEU A 108 19.07 -10.84 14.19
CA LEU A 108 18.28 -10.82 12.97
C LEU A 108 17.37 -9.60 12.91
N GLY A 109 16.76 -9.20 14.04
CA GLY A 109 15.92 -8.01 14.14
C GLY A 109 16.67 -6.73 13.79
N VAL A 110 17.87 -6.54 14.34
CA VAL A 110 18.75 -5.41 14.01
C VAL A 110 19.20 -5.46 12.54
N LEU A 111 19.42 -6.66 12.00
CA LEU A 111 19.83 -6.84 10.61
C LEU A 111 18.69 -6.61 9.61
N VAL A 112 17.42 -6.76 9.99
CA VAL A 112 16.29 -6.52 9.06
C VAL A 112 15.51 -5.25 9.37
N SER A 113 15.77 -4.58 10.49
CA SER A 113 15.04 -3.37 10.88
C SER A 113 15.08 -2.25 9.85
N PRO A 114 16.18 -2.00 9.10
CA PRO A 114 16.17 -0.96 8.06
C PRO A 114 15.15 -1.21 6.95
N PHE A 115 14.89 -2.48 6.63
CA PHE A 115 13.88 -2.89 5.63
C PHE A 115 12.45 -2.83 6.18
N SER A 116 12.28 -2.91 7.50
CA SER A 116 10.95 -2.95 8.14
C SER A 116 10.42 -1.56 8.48
N THR A 117 11.31 -0.61 8.74
CA THR A 117 10.96 0.75 9.15
C THR A 117 11.87 1.76 8.47
N PRO A 118 11.33 2.76 7.75
CA PRO A 118 12.13 3.65 6.93
C PRO A 118 12.79 4.79 7.74
N TYR A 119 13.72 4.44 8.63
CA TYR A 119 14.43 5.42 9.48
C TYR A 119 15.82 5.83 8.96
N LEU A 120 16.35 5.15 7.95
CA LEU A 120 17.62 5.54 7.33
C LEU A 120 17.37 6.61 6.26
N PRO A 121 18.30 7.56 6.05
CA PRO A 121 18.30 8.38 4.85
C PRO A 121 18.37 7.51 3.59
N VAL A 122 17.83 8.01 2.48
CA VAL A 122 17.72 7.27 1.21
C VAL A 122 19.06 6.66 0.76
N ASP A 123 20.11 7.46 0.64
CA ASP A 123 21.44 6.99 0.22
C ASP A 123 22.02 5.91 1.14
N SER A 124 21.73 6.03 2.44
CA SER A 124 22.15 5.05 3.45
C SER A 124 21.37 3.75 3.29
N MET A 125 20.07 3.82 2.99
CA MET A 125 19.24 2.64 2.74
C MET A 125 19.65 1.92 1.46
N ILE A 126 19.97 2.65 0.38
CA ILE A 126 20.49 2.08 -0.87
C ILE A 126 21.79 1.31 -0.59
N SER A 127 22.75 1.98 0.06
CA SER A 127 24.04 1.39 0.41
C SER A 127 23.88 0.15 1.31
N TYR A 128 22.94 0.21 2.26
CA TYR A 128 22.61 -0.89 3.15
C TYR A 128 22.04 -2.08 2.38
N GLY A 129 21.04 -1.84 1.52
CA GLY A 129 20.39 -2.85 0.70
C GLY A 129 21.39 -3.56 -0.21
N GLN A 130 22.23 -2.81 -0.92
CA GLN A 130 23.28 -3.36 -1.78
C GLN A 130 24.23 -4.26 -1.00
N SER A 131 24.78 -3.78 0.12
CA SER A 131 25.70 -4.59 0.94
C SER A 131 25.03 -5.82 1.56
N PHE A 132 23.75 -5.71 1.94
CA PHE A 132 22.97 -6.84 2.44
C PHE A 132 22.83 -7.92 1.37
N VAL A 133 22.46 -7.56 0.14
CA VAL A 133 22.34 -8.52 -0.97
C VAL A 133 23.70 -9.15 -1.28
N GLU A 134 24.77 -8.36 -1.36
CA GLU A 134 26.12 -8.87 -1.65
C GLU A 134 26.59 -9.91 -0.61
N ARG A 135 26.27 -9.70 0.67
CA ARG A 135 26.70 -10.59 1.76
C ARG A 135 25.82 -11.81 1.95
N THR A 136 24.53 -11.72 1.62
CA THR A 136 23.55 -12.77 1.94
C THR A 136 23.00 -13.50 0.73
N GLY A 137 23.06 -12.88 -0.45
CA GLY A 137 22.37 -13.34 -1.66
C GLY A 137 20.85 -13.16 -1.61
N VAL A 138 20.30 -12.47 -0.61
CA VAL A 138 18.85 -12.28 -0.43
C VAL A 138 18.47 -10.87 -0.88
N ASP A 139 17.68 -10.78 -1.94
CA ASP A 139 17.23 -9.52 -2.55
C ASP A 139 15.74 -9.22 -2.34
N GLY A 140 14.97 -10.15 -1.77
CA GLY A 140 13.53 -10.03 -1.56
C GLY A 140 13.05 -8.68 -0.99
N PRO A 141 13.71 -8.06 0.00
CA PRO A 141 13.32 -6.72 0.50
C PRO A 141 13.40 -5.58 -0.53
N LEU A 142 14.09 -5.78 -1.64
CA LEU A 142 14.28 -4.83 -2.73
C LEU A 142 13.46 -5.17 -3.98
N VAL A 143 12.68 -6.25 -3.94
CA VAL A 143 11.77 -6.64 -5.02
C VAL A 143 10.40 -6.06 -4.73
N TRP A 144 9.91 -5.19 -5.61
CA TRP A 144 8.60 -4.55 -5.48
C TRP A 144 7.48 -5.52 -5.85
N GLU A 145 6.23 -5.14 -5.61
CA GLU A 145 5.04 -5.97 -5.92
C GLU A 145 4.90 -6.32 -7.41
N THR A 146 5.57 -5.57 -8.29
CA THR A 146 5.68 -5.82 -9.72
C THR A 146 6.61 -7.00 -10.05
N GLY A 147 7.35 -7.51 -9.06
CA GLY A 147 8.39 -8.53 -9.25
C GLY A 147 9.72 -7.97 -9.76
N VAL A 148 9.84 -6.64 -9.91
CA VAL A 148 11.06 -5.97 -10.36
C VAL A 148 11.92 -5.61 -9.15
N ARG A 149 13.24 -5.81 -9.29
CA ARG A 149 14.22 -5.42 -8.28
C ARG A 149 14.61 -3.95 -8.45
N HIS A 150 14.64 -3.22 -7.34
CA HIS A 150 15.02 -1.80 -7.27
C HIS A 150 16.14 -1.57 -6.25
N ASP A 151 16.68 -0.35 -6.20
CA ASP A 151 17.73 0.03 -5.24
C ASP A 151 17.18 0.32 -3.84
N LEU A 152 15.87 0.53 -3.73
CA LEU A 152 15.16 0.83 -2.49
C LEU A 152 14.00 -0.15 -2.27
N PRO A 153 13.67 -0.46 -1.01
CA PRO A 153 12.40 -1.10 -0.68
C PRO A 153 11.22 -0.24 -1.15
N GLN A 154 10.12 -0.88 -1.53
CA GLN A 154 8.94 -0.17 -2.05
C GLN A 154 8.39 0.82 -1.01
N ASP A 155 8.32 0.43 0.26
CA ASP A 155 7.83 1.29 1.35
C ASP A 155 8.62 2.60 1.50
N TYR A 156 9.90 2.63 1.10
CA TYR A 156 10.67 3.87 1.01
C TYR A 156 10.21 4.69 -0.20
N ALA A 157 10.16 4.08 -1.37
CA ALA A 157 9.89 4.74 -2.63
C ALA A 157 8.46 5.32 -2.73
N ASP A 158 7.49 4.72 -2.05
CA ASP A 158 6.07 5.10 -2.12
C ASP A 158 5.79 6.53 -1.67
N MET A 159 6.54 7.07 -0.69
CA MET A 159 6.25 8.38 -0.08
C MET A 159 7.22 9.51 -0.50
N LEU A 160 8.30 9.21 -1.23
CA LEU A 160 9.35 10.19 -1.54
C LEU A 160 8.89 11.34 -2.46
N GLY A 161 7.87 11.11 -3.29
CA GLY A 161 7.30 12.12 -4.19
C GLY A 161 6.14 12.94 -3.60
N TRP A 162 5.66 12.62 -2.39
CA TRP A 162 4.38 13.15 -1.91
C TRP A 162 4.37 14.66 -1.67
N GLN A 163 5.45 15.22 -1.11
CA GLN A 163 5.53 16.67 -0.86
C GLN A 163 5.59 17.46 -2.17
N GLU A 164 6.36 16.96 -3.14
CA GLU A 164 6.47 17.52 -4.47
C GLU A 164 5.11 17.49 -5.18
N LEU A 165 4.45 16.33 -5.20
CA LEU A 165 3.12 16.15 -5.77
C LEU A 165 2.09 17.10 -5.17
N ALA A 166 2.06 17.19 -3.84
CA ALA A 166 1.14 18.09 -3.14
C ALA A 166 1.40 19.56 -3.46
N GLU A 167 2.66 19.96 -3.62
CA GLU A 167 3.00 21.32 -4.01
C GLU A 167 2.60 21.63 -5.45
N LEU A 168 2.82 20.69 -6.38
CA LEU A 168 2.35 20.82 -7.77
C LEU A 168 0.82 20.95 -7.85
N ALA A 169 0.09 20.12 -7.11
CA ALA A 169 -1.38 20.21 -7.00
C ALA A 169 -1.82 21.56 -6.42
N ARG A 170 -1.11 22.07 -5.40
CA ARG A 170 -1.35 23.39 -4.81
C ARG A 170 -1.13 24.52 -5.82
N VAL A 171 -0.05 24.47 -6.57
CA VAL A 171 0.28 25.43 -7.62
C VAL A 171 -0.81 25.42 -8.68
N ALA A 172 -1.18 24.25 -9.20
CA ALA A 172 -2.27 24.09 -10.18
C ALA A 172 -3.59 24.68 -9.64
N PHE A 173 -3.96 24.34 -8.40
CA PHE A 173 -5.18 24.86 -7.77
C PHE A 173 -5.15 26.38 -7.58
N THR A 174 -3.99 26.95 -7.26
CA THR A 174 -3.84 28.41 -7.13
C THR A 174 -3.90 29.11 -8.49
N GLU A 175 -3.27 28.52 -9.52
CA GLU A 175 -3.30 29.02 -10.90
C GLU A 175 -4.70 29.01 -11.51
N ALA A 176 -5.57 28.09 -11.07
CA ALA A 176 -6.97 28.06 -11.47
C ALA A 176 -7.73 29.37 -11.16
N GLY A 177 -7.31 30.12 -10.14
CA GLY A 177 -7.84 31.44 -9.78
C GLY A 177 -9.28 31.46 -9.23
N ASP A 178 -10.04 30.38 -9.41
CA ASP A 178 -11.43 30.22 -8.95
C ASP A 178 -11.59 28.95 -8.11
N SER A 179 -11.24 29.07 -6.83
CA SER A 179 -11.29 27.94 -5.89
C SER A 179 -12.70 27.37 -5.70
N ALA A 180 -13.76 28.14 -5.95
CA ALA A 180 -15.14 27.66 -5.77
C ALA A 180 -15.59 26.73 -6.92
N ASN A 181 -14.97 26.89 -8.10
CA ASN A 181 -15.30 26.13 -9.31
C ASN A 181 -14.14 25.25 -9.78
N THR A 182 -13.18 24.97 -8.88
CA THR A 182 -12.05 24.09 -9.14
C THR A 182 -12.14 22.86 -8.24
N ALA A 183 -12.05 21.67 -8.85
CA ALA A 183 -11.92 20.41 -8.13
C ALA A 183 -10.52 19.81 -8.32
N ILE A 184 -10.07 18.99 -7.38
CA ILE A 184 -8.86 18.19 -7.51
C ILE A 184 -9.28 16.72 -7.60
N PHE A 185 -8.79 16.02 -8.62
CA PHE A 185 -9.02 14.59 -8.80
C PHE A 185 -7.69 13.86 -8.92
N ALA A 186 -7.54 12.78 -8.15
CA ALA A 186 -6.38 11.91 -8.17
C ALA A 186 -6.78 10.46 -8.48
N GLU A 187 -6.03 9.81 -9.36
CA GLU A 187 -6.34 8.45 -9.84
C GLU A 187 -6.16 7.39 -8.76
N ASN A 188 -5.17 7.57 -7.88
CA ASN A 188 -4.87 6.61 -6.82
C ASN A 188 -4.93 7.21 -5.40
N TYR A 189 -5.07 6.35 -4.40
CA TYR A 189 -5.24 6.77 -3.00
C TYR A 189 -3.96 7.36 -2.39
N GLY A 190 -2.77 6.98 -2.90
CA GLY A 190 -1.49 7.53 -2.48
C GLY A 190 -1.35 8.99 -2.90
N GLN A 191 -1.68 9.29 -4.16
CA GLN A 191 -1.76 10.64 -4.69
C GLN A 191 -2.76 11.51 -3.92
N ALA A 192 -3.99 11.01 -3.74
CA ALA A 192 -5.03 11.73 -2.99
C ALA A 192 -4.59 11.99 -1.54
N GLY A 193 -4.06 10.96 -0.87
CA GLY A 193 -3.56 11.04 0.50
C GLY A 193 -2.38 12.01 0.64
N ALA A 194 -1.45 12.04 -0.31
CA ALA A 194 -0.32 12.96 -0.34
C ALA A 194 -0.78 14.42 -0.38
N ILE A 195 -1.69 14.73 -1.30
CA ILE A 195 -2.22 16.08 -1.50
C ILE A 195 -3.00 16.53 -0.27
N GLU A 196 -3.85 15.68 0.31
CA GLU A 196 -4.60 16.03 1.51
C GLU A 196 -3.68 16.21 2.73
N TYR A 197 -2.72 15.30 2.94
CA TYR A 197 -1.81 15.33 4.08
C TYR A 197 -0.96 16.61 4.10
N TYR A 198 -0.38 16.99 2.95
CA TYR A 198 0.48 18.18 2.86
C TYR A 198 -0.26 19.48 2.48
N GLY A 199 -1.46 19.37 1.90
CA GLY A 199 -2.23 20.49 1.35
C GLY A 199 -3.33 21.03 2.27
N ARG A 200 -3.88 20.23 3.20
CA ARG A 200 -5.03 20.65 4.03
C ARG A 200 -4.74 21.90 4.86
N ALA A 201 -3.54 22.00 5.46
CA ALA A 201 -3.13 23.19 6.21
C ALA A 201 -2.90 24.43 5.32
N ARG A 202 -2.86 24.26 4.00
CA ARG A 202 -2.60 25.28 2.98
C ARG A 202 -3.85 25.65 2.17
N GLY A 203 -5.03 25.21 2.60
CA GLY A 203 -6.31 25.59 2.01
C GLY A 203 -6.70 24.82 0.74
N ILE A 204 -6.06 23.68 0.46
CA ILE A 204 -6.52 22.77 -0.60
C ILE A 204 -7.87 22.13 -0.18
N PRO A 205 -8.88 22.06 -1.08
CA PRO A 205 -10.14 21.35 -0.81
C PRO A 205 -9.94 19.84 -0.71
N ASP A 206 -10.98 19.11 -0.29
CA ASP A 206 -10.95 17.65 -0.29
C ASP A 206 -10.69 17.09 -1.70
N VAL A 207 -9.88 16.04 -1.80
CA VAL A 207 -9.46 15.47 -3.08
C VAL A 207 -10.43 14.37 -3.49
N ILE A 208 -10.91 14.44 -4.73
CA ILE A 208 -11.77 13.42 -5.31
C ILE A 208 -10.90 12.26 -5.78
N SER A 209 -11.27 11.04 -5.42
CA SER A 209 -10.68 9.84 -6.00
C SER A 209 -11.69 8.70 -5.97
N PHE A 210 -11.54 7.76 -6.90
CA PHE A 210 -12.29 6.50 -6.90
C PHE A 210 -11.47 5.32 -6.34
N ALA A 211 -10.22 5.56 -5.94
CA ALA A 211 -9.36 4.52 -5.38
C ALA A 211 -9.80 4.11 -3.98
N ASP A 212 -9.82 2.80 -3.72
CA ASP A 212 -10.13 2.21 -2.41
C ASP A 212 -11.28 2.89 -1.67
N SER A 213 -11.04 3.37 -0.44
CA SER A 213 -12.09 3.99 0.38
C SER A 213 -12.50 5.38 -0.11
N TYR A 214 -11.66 6.08 -0.90
CA TYR A 214 -11.99 7.43 -1.42
C TYR A 214 -13.32 7.45 -2.18
N ARG A 215 -13.66 6.35 -2.86
CA ARG A 215 -14.93 6.20 -3.59
C ARG A 215 -16.18 6.38 -2.71
N LEU A 216 -16.08 6.16 -1.39
CA LEU A 216 -17.18 6.36 -0.44
C LEU A 216 -17.49 7.84 -0.22
N TRP A 217 -16.48 8.69 -0.28
CA TRP A 217 -16.59 10.14 -0.05
C TRP A 217 -16.64 10.94 -1.35
N ALA A 218 -16.30 10.33 -2.49
CA ALA A 218 -16.40 10.96 -3.80
C ALA A 218 -17.85 11.49 -4.04
N PRO A 219 -18.04 12.73 -4.50
CA PRO A 219 -19.36 13.27 -4.75
C PRO A 219 -20.07 12.51 -5.88
N ASP A 220 -21.40 12.50 -5.89
CA ASP A 220 -22.19 11.84 -6.94
C ASP A 220 -22.15 12.61 -8.28
N SER A 221 -21.85 13.90 -8.24
CA SER A 221 -21.64 14.72 -9.44
C SER A 221 -20.68 15.86 -9.15
N LEU A 222 -19.93 16.31 -10.16
CA LEU A 222 -19.19 17.56 -10.09
C LEU A 222 -20.15 18.77 -9.94
N PRO A 223 -19.68 19.88 -9.33
CA PRO A 223 -20.44 21.13 -9.26
C PRO A 223 -20.94 21.56 -10.65
N ARG A 224 -22.15 22.11 -10.73
CA ARG A 224 -22.71 22.63 -12.00
C ARG A 224 -21.88 23.78 -12.58
N THR A 225 -21.16 24.48 -11.71
CA THR A 225 -20.35 25.65 -12.03
C THR A 225 -18.89 25.30 -12.23
N ILE A 226 -18.52 24.01 -12.24
CA ILE A 226 -17.13 23.57 -12.43
C ILE A 226 -16.56 24.21 -13.71
N SER A 227 -15.41 24.84 -13.58
CA SER A 227 -14.68 25.49 -14.68
C SER A 227 -13.30 24.87 -14.87
N THR A 228 -12.74 24.29 -13.81
CA THR A 228 -11.38 23.75 -13.78
C THR A 228 -11.33 22.42 -13.03
N LEU A 229 -10.54 21.48 -13.56
CA LEU A 229 -10.14 20.25 -12.87
C LEU A 229 -8.62 20.22 -12.75
N VAL A 230 -8.11 20.12 -11.53
CA VAL A 230 -6.72 19.75 -11.28
C VAL A 230 -6.67 18.23 -11.30
N TYR A 231 -6.09 17.66 -12.34
CA TYR A 231 -6.06 16.23 -12.59
C TYR A 231 -4.68 15.66 -12.30
N VAL A 232 -4.62 14.59 -11.51
CA VAL A 232 -3.37 13.94 -11.09
C VAL A 232 -3.36 12.51 -11.60
N THR A 233 -2.38 12.19 -12.44
CA THR A 233 -2.35 10.94 -13.21
C THR A 233 -0.93 10.47 -13.51
N GLU A 234 -0.75 9.16 -13.60
CA GLU A 234 0.46 8.52 -14.12
C GLU A 234 0.39 8.28 -15.64
N ASP A 235 -0.82 8.21 -16.21
CA ASP A 235 -1.08 7.81 -17.59
C ASP A 235 -1.54 8.99 -18.48
N PRO A 236 -0.75 9.39 -19.49
CA PRO A 236 -1.20 10.36 -20.50
C PRO A 236 -2.33 9.76 -21.36
N GLY A 237 -3.40 10.52 -21.63
CA GLY A 237 -4.55 10.04 -22.42
C GLY A 237 -5.69 9.53 -21.55
N SER A 238 -5.86 10.09 -20.36
CA SER A 238 -6.94 9.73 -19.45
C SER A 238 -8.31 10.03 -20.06
N VAL A 239 -9.37 9.39 -19.57
CA VAL A 239 -10.74 9.67 -20.05
C VAL A 239 -11.16 11.12 -19.75
N PHE A 240 -10.48 11.81 -18.82
CA PHE A 240 -10.72 13.23 -18.56
C PHE A 240 -10.09 14.15 -19.61
N ASP A 241 -9.08 13.71 -20.35
CA ASP A 241 -8.39 14.53 -21.36
C ASP A 241 -9.35 14.96 -22.48
N ASP A 242 -10.33 14.11 -22.82
CA ASP A 242 -11.32 14.38 -23.86
C ASP A 242 -12.51 15.24 -23.37
N LEU A 243 -12.64 15.45 -22.06
CA LEU A 243 -13.79 16.14 -21.44
C LEU A 243 -13.54 17.63 -21.21
N PHE A 244 -12.33 18.12 -21.46
CA PHE A 244 -11.92 19.50 -21.23
C PHE A 244 -11.29 20.08 -22.50
N GLY A 245 -11.69 21.29 -22.88
CA GLY A 245 -11.20 21.95 -24.08
C GLY A 245 -9.72 22.30 -24.04
N THR A 246 -9.16 22.48 -22.85
CA THR A 246 -7.73 22.72 -22.63
C THR A 246 -7.19 21.84 -21.52
N SER A 247 -6.03 21.22 -21.76
CA SER A 247 -5.27 20.46 -20.76
C SER A 247 -3.81 20.89 -20.80
N ARG A 248 -3.27 21.33 -19.66
CA ARG A 248 -1.87 21.76 -19.53
C ARG A 248 -1.21 21.10 -18.35
N ILE A 249 -0.05 20.50 -18.57
CA ILE A 249 0.80 19.99 -17.49
C ILE A 249 1.38 21.18 -16.71
N VAL A 250 1.11 21.23 -15.40
CA VAL A 250 1.71 22.20 -14.45
C VAL A 250 3.08 21.71 -14.01
N GLY A 251 3.24 20.40 -13.80
CA GLY A 251 4.52 19.79 -13.50
C GLY A 251 4.42 18.27 -13.39
N ARG A 252 5.57 17.65 -13.10
CA ARG A 252 5.70 16.21 -12.90
C ARG A 252 6.51 15.94 -11.64
N VAL A 253 6.25 14.83 -10.96
CA VAL A 253 7.11 14.35 -9.87
C VAL A 253 8.46 13.96 -10.45
N GLU A 254 9.53 14.67 -10.08
CA GLU A 254 10.88 14.47 -10.61
C GLU A 254 11.75 13.60 -9.71
N ASN A 255 11.40 13.43 -8.43
CA ASN A 255 12.18 12.65 -7.46
C ASN A 255 12.57 11.27 -8.03
N GLU A 256 13.87 11.05 -8.20
CA GLU A 256 14.42 9.88 -8.89
C GLU A 256 14.13 8.56 -8.18
N HIS A 257 13.91 8.62 -6.87
CA HIS A 257 13.68 7.47 -6.01
C HIS A 257 12.21 7.22 -5.70
N ALA A 258 11.31 8.10 -6.15
CA ALA A 258 9.87 7.91 -5.97
C ALA A 258 9.37 6.77 -6.86
N ARG A 259 8.49 5.91 -6.31
CA ARG A 259 7.82 4.85 -7.09
C ARG A 259 7.03 5.43 -8.25
N GLU A 260 6.30 6.51 -7.99
CA GLU A 260 5.40 7.16 -8.95
C GLU A 260 6.07 8.36 -9.64
N ARG A 261 7.39 8.26 -9.89
CA ARG A 261 8.14 9.28 -10.62
C ARG A 261 7.52 9.49 -12.00
N GLY A 262 7.31 10.74 -12.36
CA GLY A 262 6.69 11.13 -13.63
C GLY A 262 5.19 11.38 -13.52
N THR A 263 4.55 11.10 -12.38
CA THR A 263 3.16 11.50 -12.09
C THR A 263 2.96 12.95 -12.44
N GLN A 264 1.95 13.23 -13.24
CA GLN A 264 1.67 14.55 -13.80
C GLN A 264 0.56 15.23 -13.01
N VAL A 265 0.70 16.54 -12.84
CA VAL A 265 -0.39 17.39 -12.38
C VAL A 265 -0.81 18.27 -13.56
N LEU A 266 -2.05 18.09 -14.01
CA LEU A 266 -2.62 18.82 -15.13
C LEU A 266 -3.64 19.84 -14.62
N LEU A 267 -3.65 21.01 -15.24
CA LEU A 267 -4.69 22.00 -15.12
C LEU A 267 -5.59 21.89 -16.36
N MET A 268 -6.79 21.37 -16.16
CA MET A 268 -7.78 21.19 -17.22
C MET A 268 -8.88 22.24 -17.09
N THR A 269 -9.20 22.93 -18.18
CA THR A 269 -10.21 24.01 -18.21
C THR A 269 -11.17 23.82 -19.37
N GLU A 270 -12.28 24.56 -19.34
CA GLU A 270 -13.32 24.51 -20.37
C GLU A 270 -13.98 23.12 -20.46
N PRO A 271 -14.61 22.63 -19.35
CA PRO A 271 -15.32 21.36 -19.37
C PRO A 271 -16.38 21.37 -20.46
N ASP A 272 -16.44 20.30 -21.24
CA ASP A 272 -17.50 20.12 -22.21
C ASP A 272 -18.86 19.92 -21.51
N SER A 273 -19.95 19.99 -22.29
CA SER A 273 -21.31 19.83 -21.74
C SER A 273 -21.57 18.44 -21.14
N THR A 274 -20.71 17.46 -21.40
CA THR A 274 -20.87 16.06 -21.00
C THR A 274 -20.05 15.67 -19.77
N ALA A 275 -19.02 16.45 -19.39
CA ALA A 275 -18.06 16.14 -18.34
C ALA A 275 -18.74 15.79 -17.01
N ARG A 276 -19.75 16.57 -16.63
CA ARG A 276 -20.51 16.35 -15.39
C ARG A 276 -21.34 15.07 -15.44
N ASP A 277 -22.00 14.79 -16.57
CA ASP A 277 -22.81 13.59 -16.76
C ASP A 277 -21.93 12.35 -16.87
N PHE A 278 -20.76 12.48 -17.50
CA PHE A 278 -19.74 11.43 -17.55
C PHE A 278 -19.27 11.07 -16.15
N TYR A 279 -18.82 12.06 -15.37
CA TYR A 279 -18.40 11.83 -14.00
C TYR A 279 -19.51 11.19 -13.17
N ALA A 280 -20.75 11.68 -13.26
CA ALA A 280 -21.88 11.14 -12.50
C ALA A 280 -22.19 9.68 -12.86
N ARG A 281 -22.10 9.31 -14.15
CA ARG A 281 -22.23 7.91 -14.58
C ARG A 281 -21.12 7.03 -14.01
N VAL A 282 -19.88 7.50 -14.03
CA VAL A 282 -18.73 6.77 -13.47
C VAL A 282 -18.88 6.60 -11.95
N ALA A 283 -19.20 7.68 -11.23
CA ALA A 283 -19.41 7.66 -9.79
C ALA A 283 -20.54 6.69 -9.41
N ALA A 284 -21.68 6.75 -10.11
CA ALA A 284 -22.81 5.84 -9.87
C ALA A 284 -22.41 4.37 -10.10
N ARG A 285 -21.68 4.08 -11.19
CA ARG A 285 -21.20 2.72 -11.49
C ARG A 285 -20.28 2.20 -10.38
N ILE A 286 -19.25 2.98 -10.01
CA ILE A 286 -18.25 2.57 -9.01
C ILE A 286 -18.91 2.37 -7.64
N LYS A 287 -19.87 3.22 -7.26
CA LYS A 287 -20.62 3.08 -6.01
C LYS A 287 -21.58 1.89 -6.04
N ALA A 288 -22.22 1.60 -7.17
CA ALA A 288 -23.07 0.43 -7.33
C ALA A 288 -22.27 -0.88 -7.21
N ASP A 289 -21.13 -0.96 -7.89
CA ASP A 289 -20.21 -2.11 -7.82
C ASP A 289 -19.73 -2.36 -6.38
N PHE A 290 -19.53 -1.29 -5.60
CA PHE A 290 -19.09 -1.38 -4.21
C PHE A 290 -20.21 -1.74 -3.22
N SER A 291 -21.39 -1.14 -3.38
CA SER A 291 -22.56 -1.40 -2.51
C SER A 291 -23.19 -2.77 -2.73
N GLY A 292 -22.75 -3.51 -3.76
CA GLY A 292 -23.26 -4.83 -4.10
C GLY A 292 -24.64 -4.76 -4.72
N GLY A 293 -24.85 -3.79 -5.63
CA GLY A 293 -26.11 -3.61 -6.33
C GLY A 293 -26.66 -4.93 -6.88
N ASP A 294 -27.95 -5.14 -6.61
CA ASP A 294 -28.74 -6.36 -6.81
C ASP A 294 -28.50 -7.14 -8.13
#